data_AF-A0A1H0JVX8-F1
#
_entry.id   AF-A0A1H0JVX8-F1
#
_cell.length_a   1.000
_cell.length_b   1.000
_cell.length_c   1.000
_cell.angle_alpha   90.00
_cell.angle_beta   90.00
_cell.angle_gamma   90.00
#
_symmetry.space_group_name_H-M   'P 1'
#
loop_
_entity.id
_entity.type
_entity.pdbx_description
1 polymer ?
#
loop_
_entity_poly.entity_id
_entity_poly.type
_entity_poly.pdbx_seq_one_letter_code
_entity_poly.pdbx_strand_id
1 'polypeptide(L)'
;MLPIAIANLRAELTEARDLARRLEGETPAQVNRLWCDQLAEEYHDAGAGQAAMAAQLEQWRRTHPDAVGLDELAELVAEVEPVRQALLRQLARLRSAE
;
A
#
# COMPACT_ATOMS: atom_id res chain seq x y z
N MET A 1 -10.77 14.64 -12.68
CA MET A 1 -10.33 14.31 -11.30
C MET A 1 -9.84 12.87 -11.20
N LEU A 2 -10.53 11.88 -11.77
CA LEU A 2 -10.08 10.48 -11.78
C LEU A 2 -8.65 10.24 -12.32
N PRO A 3 -8.19 10.89 -13.42
CA PRO A 3 -6.82 10.71 -13.90
C PRO A 3 -5.75 11.18 -12.90
N ILE A 4 -6.05 12.21 -12.11
CA ILE A 4 -5.13 12.74 -11.07
C ILE A 4 -5.09 11.75 -9.90
N ALA A 5 -6.23 11.21 -9.48
CA ALA A 5 -6.29 10.20 -8.43
C ALA A 5 -5.52 8.92 -8.82
N ILE A 6 -5.66 8.47 -10.07
CA ILE A 6 -4.91 7.35 -10.64
C ILE A 6 -3.40 7.63 -10.62
N ALA A 7 -2.99 8.83 -11.07
CA ALA A 7 -1.57 9.20 -11.08
C ALA A 7 -0.97 9.25 -9.66
N ASN A 8 -1.69 9.82 -8.70
CA ASN A 8 -1.25 9.89 -7.31
C ASN A 8 -1.14 8.50 -6.69
N LEU A 9 -2.17 7.66 -6.84
CA LEU A 9 -2.16 6.30 -6.30
C LEU A 9 -1.02 5.46 -6.90
N ARG A 10 -0.75 5.63 -8.20
CA ARG A 10 0.38 4.97 -8.86
C ARG A 10 1.73 5.42 -8.31
N ALA A 11 1.89 6.71 -8.02
CA ALA A 11 3.11 7.23 -7.39
C ALA A 11 3.30 6.64 -5.98
N GLU A 12 2.26 6.70 -5.14
CA GLU A 12 2.28 6.13 -3.78
C GLU A 12 2.60 4.64 -3.77
N LEU A 13 1.98 3.85 -4.68
CA LEU A 13 2.28 2.43 -4.83
C LEU A 13 3.72 2.18 -5.26
N THR A 14 4.27 3.03 -6.13
CA THR A 14 5.65 2.90 -6.58
C THR A 14 6.62 3.15 -5.42
N GLU A 15 6.41 4.22 -4.67
CA GLU A 15 7.22 4.55 -3.49
C GLU A 15 7.15 3.44 -2.43
N ALA A 16 5.95 2.94 -2.14
CA ALA A 16 5.73 1.86 -1.18
C ALA A 16 6.42 0.54 -1.62
N ARG A 17 6.41 0.22 -2.92
CA ARG A 17 7.13 -0.95 -3.46
C ARG A 17 8.64 -0.78 -3.36
N ASP A 18 9.15 0.39 -3.71
CA ASP A 18 10.59 0.65 -3.64
C ASP A 18 11.09 0.62 -2.20
N LEU A 19 10.29 1.13 -1.27
CA LEU A 19 10.54 0.99 0.16
C LEU A 19 10.56 -0.48 0.60
N ALA A 20 9.58 -1.28 0.18
CA ALA A 20 9.53 -2.72 0.51
C ALA A 20 10.76 -3.47 0.02
N ARG A 21 11.18 -3.22 -1.23
CA ARG A 21 12.39 -3.81 -1.83
C ARG A 21 13.66 -3.35 -1.13
N ARG A 22 13.74 -2.08 -0.77
CA ARG A 22 14.89 -1.56 -0.02
C ARG A 22 14.99 -2.28 1.33
N LEU A 23 13.88 -2.36 2.08
CA LEU A 23 13.85 -3.01 3.38
C LEU A 23 14.15 -4.50 3.33
N GLU A 24 13.88 -5.19 2.22
CA GLU A 24 14.25 -6.59 2.02
C GLU A 24 15.77 -6.81 2.05
N GLY A 25 16.55 -5.86 1.51
CA GLY A 25 18.00 -5.89 1.50
C GLY A 25 18.68 -5.39 2.78
N GLU A 26 17.94 -4.74 3.68
CA GLU A 26 18.47 -4.24 4.95
C GLU A 26 18.56 -5.37 5.98
N THR A 27 19.48 -5.21 6.94
CA THR A 27 19.57 -6.02 8.16
C THR A 27 19.14 -5.21 9.38
N PRO A 28 18.71 -5.85 10.48
CA PRO A 28 18.30 -5.16 11.71
C PRO A 28 19.33 -4.14 12.24
N ALA A 29 20.62 -4.42 12.05
CA ALA A 29 21.71 -3.54 12.47
C ALA A 29 21.83 -2.24 11.64
N GLN A 30 21.23 -2.21 10.44
CA GLN A 30 21.29 -1.07 9.51
C GLN A 30 20.09 -0.14 9.63
N VAL A 31 19.04 -0.53 10.35
CA VAL A 31 17.77 0.19 10.39
C VAL A 31 17.44 0.65 11.79
N ASN A 32 16.97 1.89 11.91
CA ASN A 32 16.50 2.40 13.19
C ASN A 32 15.17 1.73 13.55
N ARG A 33 15.14 1.02 14.69
CA ARG A 33 13.96 0.31 15.19
C ARG A 33 12.76 1.23 15.44
N LEU A 34 12.99 2.40 16.04
CA LEU A 34 11.92 3.38 16.31
C LEU A 34 11.26 3.85 15.01
N TRP A 35 12.07 4.05 13.96
CA TRP A 35 11.56 4.37 12.64
C TRP A 35 10.75 3.22 12.04
N CYS A 36 11.19 1.97 12.20
CA CYS A 36 10.44 0.80 11.73
C CYS A 36 9.10 0.63 12.46
N ASP A 37 9.07 0.89 13.77
CA ASP A 37 7.86 0.80 14.59
C ASP A 37 6.84 1.88 14.19
N GLN A 38 7.28 3.14 14.02
CA GLN A 38 6.44 4.24 13.54
C GLN A 38 5.84 3.95 12.16
N LEU A 39 6.68 3.49 11.22
CA LEU A 39 6.24 3.16 9.88
C LEU A 39 5.23 2.00 9.89
N ALA A 40 5.43 0.99 10.76
CA ALA A 40 4.49 -0.12 10.87
C ALA A 40 3.12 0.33 11.38
N GLU A 41 3.07 1.28 12.33
CA GLU A 41 1.83 1.85 12.87
C GLU A 41 1.07 2.63 11.79
N GLU A 42 1.76 3.51 11.04
CA GLU A 42 1.17 4.27 9.94
C GLU A 42 0.50 3.36 8.89
N TYR A 43 1.19 2.30 8.45
CA TYR A 43 0.64 1.34 7.49
C TYR A 43 -0.38 0.37 8.09
N HIS A 44 -0.42 0.21 9.42
CA HIS A 44 -1.47 -0.57 10.06
C HIS A 44 -2.80 0.19 10.03
N ASP A 45 -2.77 1.47 10.44
CA ASP A 45 -3.95 2.34 10.50
C ASP A 45 -4.51 2.63 9.10
N ALA A 46 -3.65 2.78 8.10
CA ALA A 46 -4.06 2.99 6.71
C ALA A 46 -4.86 1.81 6.12
N GLY A 47 -4.68 0.58 6.63
CA GLY A 47 -5.25 -0.62 6.04
C GLY A 47 -6.79 -0.67 6.06
N ALA A 48 -7.42 -0.21 7.14
CA ALA A 48 -8.89 -0.22 7.26
C ALA A 48 -9.54 0.77 6.28
N GLY A 49 -8.96 1.95 6.12
CA GLY A 49 -9.42 2.95 5.16
C GLY A 49 -9.26 2.48 3.71
N GLN A 50 -8.13 1.86 3.39
CA GLN A 50 -7.86 1.31 2.06
C GLN A 50 -8.80 0.15 1.70
N ALA A 51 -9.10 -0.74 2.65
CA ALA A 51 -10.06 -1.82 2.44
C ALA A 51 -11.49 -1.30 2.19
N ALA A 52 -11.92 -0.28 2.93
CA ALA A 52 -13.21 0.36 2.72
C ALA A 52 -13.30 1.03 1.33
N MET A 53 -12.23 1.71 0.92
CA MET A 53 -12.13 2.35 -0.40
C MET A 53 -12.20 1.30 -1.54
N ALA A 54 -11.50 0.17 -1.40
CA ALA A 54 -11.55 -0.93 -2.36
C ALA A 54 -12.96 -1.51 -2.50
N ALA A 55 -13.66 -1.72 -1.38
CA ALA A 55 -15.04 -2.21 -1.39
C ALA A 55 -16.02 -1.22 -2.05
N GLN A 56 -15.84 0.09 -1.80
CA GLN A 56 -16.65 1.13 -2.44
C GLN A 56 -16.41 1.19 -3.96
N LEU A 57 -15.16 1.07 -4.39
CA LEU A 57 -14.81 1.07 -5.80
C LEU A 57 -15.39 -0.14 -6.55
N GLU A 58 -15.33 -1.31 -5.93
CA GLU A 58 -15.93 -2.53 -6.48
C GLU A 58 -17.46 -2.41 -6.61
N GLN A 59 -18.13 -1.82 -5.61
CA GLN A 59 -19.55 -1.51 -5.69
C GLN A 59 -19.86 -0.48 -6.79
N TRP A 60 -18.97 0.49 -6.98
CA TRP A 60 -19.13 1.51 -8.02
C TRP A 60 -19.01 0.90 -9.42
N ARG A 61 -18.04 0.02 -9.65
CA ARG A 61 -17.88 -0.71 -10.92
C ARG A 61 -19.13 -1.50 -11.31
N ARG A 62 -19.77 -2.15 -10.34
CA ARG A 62 -21.01 -2.93 -10.59
C ARG A 62 -22.19 -2.06 -10.96
N THR A 63 -22.26 -0.85 -10.43
CA THR A 63 -23.39 0.07 -10.65
C THR A 63 -23.18 1.00 -11.84
N HIS A 64 -21.92 1.20 -12.26
CA HIS A 64 -21.54 2.10 -13.35
C HIS A 64 -20.46 1.45 -14.24
N PRO A 65 -20.79 0.37 -14.96
CA PRO A 65 -19.82 -0.39 -15.75
C PRO A 65 -19.20 0.41 -16.91
N ASP A 66 -19.89 1.46 -17.39
CA ASP A 66 -19.45 2.27 -18.52
C ASP A 66 -18.52 3.43 -18.12
N ALA A 67 -18.22 3.59 -16.82
CA ALA A 67 -17.41 4.70 -16.35
C ALA A 67 -15.90 4.46 -16.66
N VAL A 68 -15.42 5.24 -17.63
CA VAL A 68 -14.03 5.21 -18.12
C VAL A 68 -13.03 5.45 -16.97
N GLY A 69 -12.04 4.56 -16.86
CA GLY A 69 -10.96 4.65 -15.88
C GLY A 69 -11.24 3.96 -14.54
N LEU A 70 -12.44 3.42 -14.31
CA LEU A 70 -12.73 2.65 -13.09
C LEU A 70 -11.97 1.32 -13.03
N ASP A 71 -11.76 0.66 -14.17
CA ASP A 71 -11.00 -0.59 -14.21
C ASP A 71 -9.53 -0.35 -13.85
N GLU A 72 -8.91 0.68 -14.45
CA GLU A 72 -7.53 1.07 -14.13
C GLU A 72 -7.39 1.47 -12.65
N LEU A 73 -8.35 2.24 -12.10
CA LEU A 73 -8.34 2.57 -10.69
C LEU A 73 -8.49 1.31 -9.81
N ALA A 74 -9.33 0.35 -10.20
CA ALA A 74 -9.55 -0.86 -9.42
C ALA A 74 -8.36 -1.81 -9.45
N GLU A 75 -7.67 -1.92 -10.58
CA GLU A 75 -6.39 -2.63 -10.65
C GLU A 75 -5.38 -2.02 -9.68
N LEU A 76 -5.21 -0.70 -9.69
CA LEU A 76 -4.29 -0.03 -8.76
C LEU A 76 -4.70 -0.22 -7.29
N VAL A 77 -5.98 -0.04 -6.96
CA VAL A 77 -6.47 -0.23 -5.59
C VAL A 77 -6.32 -1.67 -5.12
N ALA A 78 -6.46 -2.66 -6.01
CA ALA A 78 -6.22 -4.06 -5.69
C ALA A 78 -4.74 -4.35 -5.32
N GLU A 79 -3.80 -3.53 -5.78
CA GLU A 79 -2.37 -3.66 -5.45
C GLU A 79 -1.99 -3.05 -4.08
N VAL A 80 -2.83 -2.19 -3.51
CA VAL A 80 -2.55 -1.48 -2.25
C VAL A 80 -2.35 -2.45 -1.08
N GLU A 81 -3.28 -3.37 -0.87
CA GLU A 81 -3.21 -4.32 0.25
C GLU A 81 -2.00 -5.27 0.14
N PRO A 82 -1.71 -5.89 -1.03
CA PRO A 82 -0.50 -6.69 -1.21
C PRO A 82 0.81 -5.93 -0.91
N VAL A 83 0.93 -4.68 -1.37
CA VAL A 83 2.14 -3.86 -1.13
C VAL A 83 2.27 -3.51 0.36
N ARG A 84 1.17 -3.12 0.99
CA ARG A 84 1.12 -2.85 2.44
C ARG A 84 1.52 -4.08 3.26
N GLN A 85 1.00 -5.26 2.91
CA GLN A 85 1.36 -6.51 3.58
C GLN A 85 2.83 -6.88 3.37
N ALA A 86 3.39 -6.64 2.19
CA ALA A 86 4.82 -6.86 1.94
C ALA A 86 5.67 -5.95 2.82
N LEU A 87 5.35 -4.65 2.91
CA LEU A 87 6.02 -3.70 3.79
C LEU A 87 5.97 -4.14 5.25
N LEU A 88 4.79 -4.44 5.77
CA LEU A 88 4.60 -4.84 7.16
C LEU A 88 5.38 -6.13 7.49
N ARG A 89 5.47 -7.08 6.55
CA ARG A 89 6.30 -8.28 6.73
C ARG A 89 7.79 -7.95 6.82
N GLN A 90 8.30 -7.07 5.96
CA GLN A 90 9.71 -6.67 6.01
C GLN A 90 10.03 -5.94 7.32
N LEU A 91 9.15 -5.04 7.77
CA LEU A 91 9.30 -4.35 9.06
C LEU A 91 9.26 -5.34 10.23
N ALA A 92 8.34 -6.31 10.23
CA ALA A 92 8.29 -7.35 11.25
C ALA A 92 9.59 -8.19 11.28
N ARG A 93 10.12 -8.57 10.12
CA ARG A 93 11.40 -9.31 10.00
C ARG A 93 12.57 -8.53 10.61
N LEU A 94 12.64 -7.23 10.34
CA LEU A 94 13.71 -6.37 10.87
C LEU A 94 13.62 -6.18 12.39
N ARG A 95 12.42 -6.32 12.97
CA ARG A 95 12.17 -6.24 14.42
C ARG A 95 12.43 -7.54 15.17
N SER A 96 12.27 -8.69 14.52
CA SER A 96 12.26 -10.02 15.17
C SER A 96 13.63 -10.69 15.30
N ALA A 97 14.70 -10.04 14.86
CA ALA A 97 16.05 -10.61 14.79
C ALA A 97 16.93 -10.23 16.01
N GLU A 98 16.30 -9.93 17.13
CA GLU A 98 16.93 -9.80 18.46
C GLU A 98 16.77 -11.09 19.27
#